data_AF-A0A5J4S0P8-F1
#
_entry.id   AF-A0A5J4S0P8-F1
#
_cell.length_a   1.000
_cell.length_b   1.000
_cell.length_c   1.000
_cell.angle_alpha   90.00
_cell.angle_beta   90.00
_cell.angle_gamma   90.00
#
_symmetry.space_group_name_H-M   'P 1'
#
loop_
_entity.id
_entity.type
_entity.pdbx_description
1 polymer ?
#
loop_
_entity_poly.entity_id
_entity_poly.type
_entity_poly.pdbx_seq_one_letter_code
_entity_poly.pdbx_strand_id
1 'polypeptide(L)'
;MKNYKRILFSLLIGSAYVLMAQESVLNYVDPTIGGVGVILEPTRPTIHLPNQMIRVFPLRKDQLDDQISNFPLTNTSHRHYSVFAFLPLDGAITPDSWSKRLEYEKEITTPYYYSAILGESGYQLAFAPAQKSGFFNVHFSGNQEHYFRIGILNGKGEVARVNALKFE
;
A
#
# COMPACT_ATOMS: atom_id res chain seq x y z
N MET A 1 57.53 8.86 7.59
CA MET A 1 56.50 9.14 6.55
C MET A 1 55.88 7.89 5.88
N LYS A 2 56.08 6.63 6.34
CA LYS A 2 55.54 5.44 5.65
C LYS A 2 54.15 4.96 6.12
N ASN A 3 53.68 5.44 7.27
CA ASN A 3 52.47 4.93 7.92
C ASN A 3 51.20 5.74 7.63
N TYR A 4 51.30 6.95 7.08
CA TYR A 4 50.12 7.81 6.85
C TYR A 4 49.13 7.21 5.85
N LYS A 5 49.61 6.48 4.83
CA LYS A 5 48.74 5.79 3.85
C LYS A 5 47.92 4.67 4.49
N ARG A 6 48.49 3.95 5.46
CA ARG A 6 47.78 2.90 6.21
C ARG A 6 46.72 3.50 7.14
N ILE A 7 47.06 4.61 7.81
CA ILE A 7 46.14 5.36 8.67
C ILE A 7 44.99 5.96 7.85
N LEU A 8 45.29 6.55 6.69
CA LEU A 8 44.27 7.08 5.78
C LEU A 8 43.33 5.96 5.30
N PHE A 9 43.89 4.81 4.94
CA PHE A 9 43.11 3.67 4.46
C PHE A 9 42.20 3.08 5.54
N SER A 10 42.67 2.97 6.79
CA SER A 10 41.82 2.54 7.91
C SER A 10 40.75 3.56 8.29
N LEU A 11 41.03 4.86 8.17
CA LEU A 11 40.02 5.93 8.32
C LEU A 11 38.95 5.86 7.23
N LEU A 12 39.35 5.61 5.98
CA LEU A 12 38.43 5.50 4.84
C LEU A 12 37.50 4.30 5.00
N ILE A 13 38.05 3.16 5.40
CA ILE A 13 37.29 1.94 5.72
C ILE A 13 36.33 2.19 6.91
N GLY A 14 36.82 2.80 8.00
CA GLY A 14 36.00 3.14 9.15
C GLY A 14 34.81 4.06 8.80
N SER A 15 35.04 5.05 7.95
CA SER A 15 33.99 5.98 7.50
C SER A 15 32.90 5.31 6.64
N ALA A 16 33.28 4.33 5.82
CA ALA A 16 32.34 3.56 5.01
C ALA A 16 31.42 2.68 5.87
N TYR A 17 31.95 2.10 6.95
CA TYR A 17 31.13 1.32 7.90
C TYR A 17 30.10 2.17 8.63
N VAL A 18 30.44 3.41 9.01
CA VAL A 18 29.50 4.33 9.68
C VAL A 18 28.35 4.74 8.77
N LEU A 19 28.63 4.99 7.48
CA LEU A 19 27.59 5.30 6.48
C LEU A 19 26.63 4.13 6.23
N MET A 20 27.14 2.89 6.25
CA MET A 20 26.33 1.67 6.09
C MET A 20 25.51 1.32 7.34
N ALA A 21 25.96 1.74 8.52
CA ALA A 21 25.26 1.50 9.78
C ALA A 21 24.13 2.51 10.07
N GLN A 22 23.93 3.52 9.22
CA GLN A 22 22.91 4.53 9.44
C GLN A 22 21.53 4.00 9.04
N GLU A 23 20.74 3.58 10.03
CA GLU A 23 19.34 3.22 9.82
C GLU A 23 18.53 4.42 9.30
N SER A 24 17.60 4.13 8.40
CA SER A 24 16.65 5.14 7.91
C SER A 24 15.72 5.54 9.05
N VAL A 25 15.55 6.85 9.28
CA VAL A 25 14.58 7.37 10.25
C VAL A 25 13.14 6.92 9.96
N LEU A 26 12.85 6.54 8.71
CA LEU A 26 11.54 6.03 8.31
C LEU A 26 11.21 4.68 8.96
N ASN A 27 12.22 3.92 9.42
CA ASN A 27 12.03 2.66 10.12
C ASN A 27 11.30 2.84 11.47
N TYR A 28 11.31 4.04 12.03
CA TYR A 28 10.63 4.36 13.28
C TYR A 28 9.19 4.89 13.08
N VAL A 29 8.74 5.05 11.83
CA VAL A 29 7.41 5.55 11.53
C VAL A 29 6.45 4.38 11.38
N ASP A 30 5.55 4.22 12.34
CA ASP A 30 4.43 3.30 12.28
C ASP A 30 3.14 4.05 11.88
N PRO A 31 2.63 3.85 10.64
CA PRO A 31 1.42 4.52 10.18
C PRO A 31 0.13 4.05 10.89
N THR A 32 0.18 2.96 11.65
CA THR A 32 -0.99 2.39 12.34
C THR A 32 -1.27 3.06 13.69
N ILE A 33 -0.36 3.90 14.19
CA ILE A 33 -0.56 4.65 15.43
C ILE A 33 -1.80 5.53 15.33
N GLY A 34 -2.74 5.34 16.27
CA GLY A 34 -4.05 6.00 16.29
C GLY A 34 -5.14 5.28 15.49
N GLY A 35 -4.84 4.12 14.90
CA GLY A 35 -5.77 3.32 14.09
C GLY A 35 -6.86 2.58 14.90
N VAL A 36 -6.86 2.72 16.23
CA VAL A 36 -7.92 2.23 17.12
C VAL A 36 -8.43 3.41 17.94
N GLY A 37 -9.73 3.71 17.82
CA GLY A 37 -10.38 4.80 18.51
C GLY A 37 -11.76 4.42 19.00
N VAL A 38 -12.04 4.65 20.30
CA VAL A 38 -13.37 4.41 20.90
C VAL A 38 -14.24 5.68 20.81
N ILE A 39 -13.63 6.86 20.90
CA ILE A 39 -14.30 8.16 20.95
C ILE A 39 -13.99 9.01 19.71
N LEU A 40 -12.78 8.85 19.15
CA LEU A 40 -12.32 9.58 17.98
C LEU A 40 -12.30 8.66 16.77
N GLU A 41 -12.55 9.23 15.60
CA GLU A 41 -12.39 8.54 14.32
C GLU A 41 -10.94 8.02 14.19
N PRO A 42 -10.73 6.73 13.91
CA PRO A 42 -9.40 6.15 13.74
C PRO A 42 -8.56 6.86 12.68
N THR A 43 -7.25 6.96 12.92
CA THR A 43 -6.31 7.39 11.88
C THR A 43 -6.21 6.30 10.81
N ARG A 44 -6.09 6.73 9.54
CA ARG A 44 -5.92 5.81 8.42
C ARG A 44 -4.44 5.60 8.16
N PRO A 45 -3.94 4.35 8.11
CA PRO A 45 -2.54 4.05 7.82
C PRO A 45 -2.22 4.35 6.36
N THR A 46 -2.03 5.63 6.03
CA THR A 46 -1.95 6.11 4.65
C THR A 46 -0.54 5.91 4.12
N ILE A 47 -0.44 5.21 2.99
CA ILE A 47 0.77 5.03 2.20
C ILE A 47 0.81 6.12 1.15
N HIS A 48 1.73 7.07 1.32
CA HIS A 48 1.89 8.23 0.45
C HIS A 48 3.27 8.88 0.56
N LEU A 49 3.64 9.61 -0.48
CA LEU A 49 4.78 10.52 -0.41
C LEU A 49 4.36 11.88 0.20
N PRO A 50 5.27 12.59 0.90
CA PRO A 50 4.97 13.89 1.48
C PRO A 50 4.42 14.87 0.44
N ASN A 51 3.26 15.47 0.75
CA ASN A 51 2.57 16.46 -0.08
C ASN A 51 2.23 16.01 -1.51
N GLN A 52 2.18 14.70 -1.76
CA GLN A 52 1.83 14.16 -3.07
C GLN A 52 0.36 13.77 -3.17
N MET A 53 -0.10 13.62 -4.41
CA MET A 53 -1.51 13.45 -4.74
C MET A 53 -2.04 12.07 -4.34
N ILE A 54 -1.22 11.02 -4.52
CA ILE A 54 -1.65 9.63 -4.32
C ILE A 54 -1.54 9.26 -2.85
N ARG A 55 -2.68 8.83 -2.30
CA ARG A 55 -2.85 8.40 -0.91
C ARG A 55 -3.70 7.14 -0.89
N VAL A 56 -3.10 6.02 -0.54
CA VAL A 56 -3.74 4.70 -0.51
C VAL A 56 -3.68 4.16 0.93
N PHE A 57 -4.67 3.40 1.34
CA PHE A 57 -4.67 2.69 2.63
C PHE A 57 -5.62 1.49 2.54
N PRO A 58 -5.44 0.41 3.32
CA PRO A 58 -6.43 -0.65 3.43
C PRO A 58 -7.73 -0.07 4.01
N LEU A 59 -8.83 -0.11 3.24
CA LEU A 59 -10.13 0.38 3.71
C LEU A 59 -10.81 -0.68 4.58
N ARG A 60 -10.73 -0.49 5.88
CA ARG A 60 -11.39 -1.27 6.94
C ARG A 60 -11.98 -0.31 7.98
N LYS A 61 -12.79 -0.81 8.91
CA LYS A 61 -13.43 0.03 9.94
C LYS A 61 -12.38 0.69 10.85
N ASP A 62 -11.46 -0.10 11.37
CA ASP A 62 -10.37 0.30 12.27
C ASP A 62 -9.26 -0.75 12.21
N GLN A 63 -8.18 -0.59 12.98
CA GLN A 63 -7.05 -1.53 12.98
C GLN A 63 -7.37 -2.90 13.64
N LEU A 64 -8.55 -3.07 14.26
CA LEU A 64 -9.00 -4.34 14.84
C LEU A 64 -9.87 -5.16 13.86
N ASP A 65 -10.36 -4.52 12.81
CA ASP A 65 -11.11 -5.16 11.73
C ASP A 65 -10.17 -6.00 10.87
N ASP A 66 -10.39 -7.30 10.85
CA ASP A 66 -9.58 -8.29 10.13
C ASP A 66 -9.87 -8.34 8.62
N GLN A 67 -10.85 -7.56 8.14
CA GLN A 67 -11.28 -7.61 6.75
C GLN A 67 -11.10 -6.28 6.00
N ILE A 68 -10.40 -6.33 4.89
CA ILE A 68 -10.25 -5.21 3.95
C ILE A 68 -11.38 -5.23 2.94
N SER A 69 -12.08 -4.11 2.84
CA SER A 69 -13.12 -3.93 1.82
C SER A 69 -12.51 -3.55 0.48
N ASN A 70 -11.62 -2.56 0.41
CA ASN A 70 -11.02 -2.08 -0.83
C ASN A 70 -9.69 -1.35 -0.54
N PHE A 71 -8.93 -1.07 -1.59
CA PHE A 71 -7.87 -0.08 -1.61
C PHE A 71 -8.36 1.12 -2.43
N PRO A 72 -8.52 2.31 -1.83
CA PRO A 72 -8.86 3.49 -2.60
C PRO A 72 -7.65 3.88 -3.44
N LEU A 73 -7.83 4.12 -4.74
CA LEU A 73 -6.73 4.53 -5.63
C LEU A 73 -6.19 5.93 -5.28
N THR A 74 -7.01 6.76 -4.66
CA THR A 74 -6.59 8.00 -4.03
C THR A 74 -7.62 8.47 -3.00
N ASN A 75 -7.17 9.25 -2.02
CA ASN A 75 -8.01 9.90 -1.04
C ASN A 75 -7.99 11.42 -1.26
N THR A 76 -9.17 12.01 -1.40
CA THR A 76 -9.35 13.44 -1.72
C THR A 76 -9.66 14.30 -0.49
N SER A 77 -9.90 13.68 0.66
CA SER A 77 -10.16 14.40 1.92
C SER A 77 -9.69 13.60 3.12
N HIS A 78 -9.34 14.31 4.20
CA HIS A 78 -9.00 13.71 5.47
C HIS A 78 -10.11 12.82 6.04
N ARG A 79 -11.38 13.05 5.69
CA ARG A 79 -12.50 12.38 6.37
C ARG A 79 -13.58 11.78 5.48
N HIS A 80 -13.74 12.19 4.23
CA HIS A 80 -15.03 11.94 3.55
C HIS A 80 -14.96 11.28 2.17
N TYR A 81 -13.84 11.33 1.44
CA TYR A 81 -13.92 11.09 0.00
C TYR A 81 -12.73 10.29 -0.54
N SER A 82 -12.91 8.98 -0.65
CA SER A 82 -12.14 8.13 -1.56
C SER A 82 -12.90 8.04 -2.89
N VAL A 83 -12.21 8.12 -4.03
CA VAL A 83 -12.92 8.24 -5.33
C VAL A 83 -13.19 6.87 -5.93
N PHE A 84 -12.12 6.11 -6.18
CA PHE A 84 -12.16 4.82 -6.84
C PHE A 84 -11.74 3.71 -5.89
N ALA A 85 -12.51 2.63 -5.88
CA ALA A 85 -12.16 1.38 -5.21
C ALA A 85 -11.34 0.49 -6.14
N PHE A 86 -10.35 -0.17 -5.58
CA PHE A 86 -9.61 -1.26 -6.21
C PHE A 86 -9.53 -2.42 -5.22
N LEU A 87 -9.90 -3.63 -5.66
CA LEU A 87 -9.63 -4.85 -4.91
C LEU A 87 -9.34 -5.98 -5.91
N PRO A 88 -8.15 -6.62 -5.86
CA PRO A 88 -7.97 -7.88 -6.56
C PRO A 88 -8.86 -8.96 -5.93
N LEU A 89 -9.37 -9.87 -6.73
CA LEU A 89 -10.20 -10.98 -6.28
C LEU A 89 -9.92 -12.20 -7.13
N ASP A 90 -10.30 -13.34 -6.59
CA ASP A 90 -10.19 -14.63 -7.24
C ASP A 90 -11.42 -15.51 -6.97
N GLY A 91 -11.53 -16.57 -7.76
CA GLY A 91 -12.69 -17.45 -7.81
C GLY A 91 -13.75 -16.97 -8.79
N ALA A 92 -14.95 -17.53 -8.68
CA ALA A 92 -16.06 -17.19 -9.57
C ALA A 92 -16.64 -15.81 -9.25
N ILE A 93 -17.00 -15.06 -10.29
CA ILE A 93 -17.73 -13.80 -10.15
C ILE A 93 -19.19 -14.11 -9.79
N THR A 94 -19.59 -13.72 -8.58
CA THR A 94 -20.95 -13.85 -8.04
C THR A 94 -21.56 -12.46 -7.77
N PRO A 95 -22.89 -12.33 -7.57
CA PRO A 95 -23.49 -11.07 -7.15
C PRO A 95 -22.84 -10.48 -5.87
N ASP A 96 -22.42 -11.33 -4.94
CA ASP A 96 -21.74 -10.92 -3.70
C ASP A 96 -20.29 -10.44 -3.92
N SER A 97 -19.73 -10.65 -5.11
CA SER A 97 -18.37 -10.18 -5.44
C SER A 97 -18.23 -8.66 -5.32
N TRP A 98 -19.33 -7.89 -5.40
CA TRP A 98 -19.28 -6.44 -5.20
C TRP A 98 -19.13 -6.00 -3.74
N SER A 99 -19.66 -6.78 -2.81
CA SER A 99 -19.58 -6.51 -1.37
C SER A 99 -18.50 -7.32 -0.67
N LYS A 100 -17.85 -8.26 -1.37
CA LYS A 100 -16.79 -9.13 -0.84
C LYS A 100 -15.69 -8.31 -0.13
N ARG A 101 -15.35 -8.74 1.07
CA ARG A 101 -14.22 -8.25 1.86
C ARG A 101 -13.26 -9.41 2.04
N LEU A 102 -11.99 -9.11 2.29
CA LEU A 102 -10.95 -10.11 2.40
C LEU A 102 -10.27 -10.02 3.74
N GLU A 103 -10.15 -11.16 4.40
CA GLU A 103 -9.20 -11.32 5.48
C GLU A 103 -7.78 -11.03 5.00
N TYR A 104 -6.95 -10.50 5.88
CA TYR A 104 -5.56 -10.21 5.58
C TYR A 104 -4.63 -10.75 6.66
N GLU A 105 -3.45 -11.16 6.23
CA GLU A 105 -2.38 -11.64 7.10
C GLU A 105 -1.03 -11.06 6.67
N LYS A 106 -0.04 -11.13 7.59
CA LYS A 106 1.34 -10.71 7.37
C LYS A 106 1.43 -9.29 6.77
N GLU A 107 0.63 -8.37 7.32
CA GLU A 107 0.57 -6.99 6.89
C GLU A 107 1.88 -6.25 7.23
N ILE A 108 2.45 -5.60 6.21
CA ILE A 108 3.56 -4.66 6.33
C ILE A 108 3.02 -3.30 5.91
N THR A 109 3.10 -2.34 6.82
CA THR A 109 2.62 -0.98 6.60
C THR A 109 3.73 0.01 6.96
N THR A 110 4.26 0.71 5.96
CA THR A 110 5.18 1.83 6.12
C THR A 110 4.64 3.06 5.40
N PRO A 111 5.18 4.27 5.63
CA PRO A 111 4.71 5.47 4.93
C PRO A 111 4.78 5.37 3.40
N TYR A 112 5.67 4.55 2.86
CA TYR A 112 5.99 4.48 1.42
C TYR A 112 5.76 3.08 0.83
N TYR A 113 5.33 2.10 1.61
CA TYR A 113 5.12 0.75 1.14
C TYR A 113 4.04 0.03 1.93
N TYR A 114 3.21 -0.72 1.22
CA TYR A 114 2.23 -1.63 1.80
C TYR A 114 2.43 -3.03 1.22
N SER A 115 2.25 -4.06 2.04
CA SER A 115 2.11 -5.44 1.56
C SER A 115 1.23 -6.23 2.51
N ALA A 116 0.41 -7.15 1.98
CA ALA A 116 -0.34 -8.12 2.76
C ALA A 116 -0.59 -9.39 1.94
N ILE A 117 -0.85 -10.48 2.64
CA ILE A 117 -1.46 -11.69 2.08
C ILE A 117 -2.97 -11.55 2.25
N LEU A 118 -3.74 -11.76 1.18
CA LEU A 118 -5.17 -11.49 1.15
C LEU A 118 -5.97 -12.76 0.81
N GLY A 119 -7.08 -12.93 1.53
CA GLY A 119 -8.07 -13.99 1.30
C GLY A 119 -7.55 -15.40 1.58
N GLU A 120 -8.47 -16.36 1.49
CA GLU A 120 -8.20 -17.78 1.79
C GLU A 120 -7.16 -18.42 0.85
N SER A 121 -7.12 -17.99 -0.42
CA SER A 121 -6.13 -18.46 -1.39
C SER A 121 -4.72 -17.93 -1.14
N GLY A 122 -4.58 -16.93 -0.26
CA GLY A 122 -3.31 -16.42 0.18
C GLY A 122 -2.49 -15.75 -0.92
N TYR A 123 -3.12 -14.92 -1.75
CA TYR A 123 -2.37 -14.16 -2.75
C TYR A 123 -1.77 -12.89 -2.15
N GLN A 124 -0.65 -12.44 -2.71
CA GLN A 124 0.08 -11.29 -2.19
C GLN A 124 -0.31 -10.02 -2.95
N LEU A 125 -0.61 -8.96 -2.22
CA LEU A 125 -0.73 -7.60 -2.76
C LEU A 125 0.34 -6.73 -2.11
N ALA A 126 0.99 -5.91 -2.93
CA ALA A 126 1.86 -4.84 -2.49
C ALA A 126 1.55 -3.54 -3.21
N PHE A 127 1.87 -2.41 -2.57
CA PHE A 127 1.68 -1.08 -3.14
C PHE A 127 2.84 -0.14 -2.77
N ALA A 128 3.28 0.64 -3.76
CA ALA A 128 4.21 1.76 -3.56
C ALA A 128 3.71 3.03 -4.28
N PRO A 129 3.71 4.20 -3.62
CA PRO A 129 3.27 5.45 -4.22
C PRO A 129 4.40 6.12 -5.00
N ALA A 130 4.03 6.86 -6.04
CA ALA A 130 4.83 7.85 -6.72
C ALA A 130 4.14 9.22 -6.63
N GLN A 131 4.69 10.23 -7.31
CA GLN A 131 4.23 11.62 -7.16
C GLN A 131 2.75 11.83 -7.56
N LYS A 132 2.34 11.23 -8.69
CA LYS A 132 0.99 11.35 -9.28
C LYS A 132 0.44 9.99 -9.74
N SER A 133 1.11 8.91 -9.36
CA SER A 133 0.76 7.54 -9.70
C SER A 133 1.14 6.65 -8.52
N GLY A 134 0.79 5.38 -8.62
CA GLY A 134 1.24 4.35 -7.69
C GLY A 134 1.28 3.02 -8.41
N PHE A 135 2.00 2.07 -7.84
CA PHE A 135 2.18 0.76 -8.41
C PHE A 135 1.61 -0.29 -7.45
N PHE A 136 0.55 -0.97 -7.87
CA PHE A 136 0.09 -2.19 -7.23
C PHE A 136 0.77 -3.38 -7.89
N ASN A 137 1.39 -4.22 -7.08
CA ASN A 137 1.88 -5.52 -7.48
C ASN A 137 0.97 -6.59 -6.88
N VAL A 138 0.31 -7.37 -7.73
CA VAL A 138 -0.58 -8.45 -7.29
C VAL A 138 -0.01 -9.77 -7.81
N HIS A 139 0.31 -10.66 -6.88
CA HIS A 139 0.77 -12.00 -7.18
C HIS A 139 -0.31 -12.99 -6.74
N PHE A 140 -1.18 -13.34 -7.68
CA PHE A 140 -2.24 -14.31 -7.47
C PHE A 140 -1.68 -15.71 -7.17
N SER A 141 -2.39 -16.44 -6.32
CA SER A 141 -2.08 -17.81 -5.92
C SER A 141 -3.17 -18.75 -6.44
N GLY A 142 -2.80 -19.97 -6.80
CA GLY A 142 -3.75 -20.98 -7.29
C GLY A 142 -4.09 -20.86 -8.78
N ASN A 143 -5.03 -21.70 -9.23
CA ASN A 143 -5.41 -21.86 -10.65
C ASN A 143 -6.86 -21.42 -10.94
N GLN A 144 -7.53 -20.79 -9.98
CA GLN A 144 -8.86 -20.23 -10.14
C GLN A 144 -8.83 -18.95 -10.98
N GLU A 145 -9.99 -18.48 -11.43
CA GLU A 145 -10.08 -17.21 -12.14
C GLU A 145 -9.65 -16.04 -11.25
N HIS A 146 -9.04 -15.02 -11.86
CA HIS A 146 -8.56 -13.82 -11.20
C HIS A 146 -9.13 -12.60 -11.89
N TYR A 147 -9.56 -11.62 -11.11
CA TYR A 147 -10.15 -10.40 -11.63
C TYR A 147 -9.88 -9.21 -10.72
N PHE A 148 -9.99 -8.01 -11.28
CA PHE A 148 -9.89 -6.77 -10.54
C PHE A 148 -11.26 -6.13 -10.39
N ARG A 149 -11.62 -5.85 -9.16
CA ARG A 149 -12.80 -5.10 -8.81
C ARG A 149 -12.47 -3.61 -8.79
N ILE A 150 -12.99 -2.87 -9.77
CA ILE A 150 -12.79 -1.42 -9.91
C ILE A 150 -14.13 -0.72 -9.86
N GLY A 151 -14.33 0.14 -8.86
CA GLY A 151 -15.62 0.78 -8.61
C GLY A 151 -15.49 2.23 -8.15
N ILE A 152 -16.63 2.88 -7.95
CA ILE A 152 -16.74 4.26 -7.46
C ILE A 152 -17.30 4.21 -6.05
N LEU A 153 -16.62 4.83 -5.07
CA LEU A 153 -17.02 4.74 -3.66
C LEU A 153 -18.10 5.77 -3.25
N ASN A 154 -18.25 6.88 -3.99
CA ASN A 154 -19.17 7.98 -3.63
C ASN A 154 -20.35 8.16 -4.61
N GLY A 155 -20.63 7.17 -5.46
CA GLY A 155 -21.75 7.20 -6.41
C GLY A 155 -21.67 8.25 -7.53
N LYS A 156 -20.64 9.11 -7.55
CA LYS A 156 -20.38 10.09 -8.60
C LYS A 156 -19.06 9.78 -9.29
N GLY A 157 -19.11 9.62 -10.61
CA GLY A 157 -17.97 9.31 -11.45
C GLY A 157 -18.37 8.36 -12.57
N GLU A 158 -17.40 7.97 -13.38
CA GLU A 158 -17.58 7.00 -14.46
C GLU A 158 -16.43 5.98 -14.42
N VAL A 159 -16.76 4.71 -14.65
CA VAL A 159 -15.78 3.67 -14.95
C VAL A 159 -16.16 3.13 -16.32
N ALA A 160 -15.34 3.44 -17.31
CA ALA A 160 -15.54 2.98 -18.67
C ALA A 160 -14.48 1.95 -19.04
N ARG A 161 -14.90 0.92 -19.78
CA ARG A 161 -13.95 0.06 -20.49
C ARG A 161 -13.44 0.84 -21.69
N VAL A 162 -12.21 1.31 -21.63
CA VAL A 162 -11.55 1.88 -22.79
C VAL A 162 -11.01 0.71 -23.62
N ASN A 163 -11.58 0.49 -24.80
CA ASN A 163 -10.95 -0.40 -25.78
C ASN A 163 -9.58 0.19 -26.10
N ALA A 164 -8.52 -0.62 -25.93
CA ALA A 164 -7.13 -0.17 -25.94
C ALA A 164 -6.88 0.92 -26.99
N LEU A 165 -6.32 2.06 -26.54
CA LEU A 165 -5.70 3.02 -27.43
C LEU A 165 -4.66 2.24 -28.24
N LYS A 166 -4.84 2.21 -29.57
CA LYS A 166 -3.73 1.83 -30.45
C LYS A 166 -2.61 2.83 -30.15
N PHE A 167 -1.58 2.37 -29.47
CA PHE A 167 -0.32 3.10 -29.43
C PHE A 167 0.27 2.95 -30.84
N GLU A 168 0.14 4.01 -31.66
CA GLU A 168 0.97 4.20 -32.86
C GLU A 168 2.39 4.57 -32.46
#